data_AF-A0A820PAG0-F1
#
_entry.id   AF-A0A820PAG0-F1
#
_cell.length_a   1.000
_cell.length_b   1.000
_cell.length_c   1.000
_cell.angle_alpha   90.00
_cell.angle_beta   90.00
_cell.angle_gamma   90.00
#
_symmetry.space_group_name_H-M   'P 1'
#
loop_
_entity.id
_entity.type
_entity.pdbx_description
1 polymer ?
#
loop_
_entity_poly.entity_id
_entity_poly.type
_entity_poly.pdbx_seq_one_letter_code
_entity_poly.pdbx_strand_id
1 'polypeptide(L)'
;TPKYDFSLLQSGDDKQSPGINYRFAQKYRENGVDYRTLTKVYGLRFVVSITGKGGQFNIVNLFLAIGSGIGFMVIAGIVCDAILMYVHRSRETYRRGKFSICEVDNDGMRAQILEHSHA
;
A
#
# COMPACT_ATOMS: atom_id res chain seq x y z
N THR A 1 -6.91 21.56 -11.75
CA THR A 1 -7.88 22.53 -11.20
C THR A 1 -8.19 22.12 -9.78
N PRO A 2 -8.12 23.02 -8.78
CA PRO A 2 -8.40 22.67 -7.39
C PRO A 2 -9.85 22.18 -7.23
N LYS A 3 -10.06 21.21 -6.34
CA LYS A 3 -11.39 20.76 -5.93
C LYS A 3 -11.66 21.34 -4.55
N TYR A 4 -12.81 22.00 -4.41
CA TYR A 4 -13.25 22.59 -3.14
C TYR A 4 -14.34 21.70 -2.56
N ASP A 5 -14.19 21.38 -1.28
CA ASP A 5 -15.17 20.64 -0.49
C ASP A 5 -15.45 21.41 0.80
N PHE A 6 -16.72 21.43 1.20
CA PHE A 6 -17.17 22.14 2.39
C PHE A 6 -17.86 21.14 3.30
N SER A 7 -17.30 20.92 4.48
CA SER A 7 -17.88 20.09 5.51
C SER A 7 -18.05 20.88 6.81
N LEU A 8 -19.14 20.62 7.51
CA LEU A 8 -19.32 21.14 8.86
C LEU A 8 -18.48 20.27 9.80
N LEU A 9 -17.48 20.87 10.44
CA LEU A 9 -16.58 20.15 11.36
C LEU A 9 -17.25 19.75 12.68
N GLN A 10 -18.42 20.28 12.98
CA GLN A 10 -19.17 19.98 14.19
C GLN A 10 -20.18 18.87 13.90
N SER A 11 -20.10 17.77 14.65
CA SER A 11 -21.12 16.72 14.60
C SER A 11 -22.42 17.23 15.20
N GLY A 12 -23.53 17.10 14.46
CA GLY A 12 -24.82 17.70 14.80
C GLY A 12 -25.55 17.11 16.02
N ASP A 13 -24.92 16.23 16.80
CA ASP A 13 -25.57 15.50 17.90
C ASP A 13 -25.13 15.96 19.31
N ASP A 14 -24.24 16.94 19.39
CA ASP A 14 -23.77 17.47 20.69
C ASP A 14 -24.80 18.43 21.31
N LYS A 15 -25.82 17.86 21.98
CA LYS A 15 -26.85 18.61 22.73
C LYS A 15 -26.28 19.45 23.88
N GLN A 16 -25.08 19.14 24.37
CA GLN A 16 -24.46 19.76 25.54
C GLN A 16 -23.72 21.07 25.22
N SER A 17 -23.28 21.27 23.97
CA SER A 17 -22.61 22.50 23.54
C SER A 17 -22.98 22.85 22.10
N PRO A 18 -24.16 23.47 21.89
CA PRO A 18 -24.56 23.91 20.56
C PRO A 18 -23.68 25.09 20.11
N GLY A 19 -22.67 24.78 19.28
CA GLY A 19 -21.85 25.77 18.59
C GLY A 19 -20.55 26.15 19.31
N ILE A 20 -19.84 27.11 18.73
CA ILE A 20 -18.55 27.61 19.24
C ILE A 20 -18.75 28.95 19.94
N ASN A 21 -18.19 29.04 21.15
CA ASN A 21 -18.14 30.28 21.92
C ASN A 21 -16.71 30.58 22.35
N TYR A 22 -16.36 31.87 22.35
CA TYR A 22 -15.08 32.35 22.84
C TYR A 22 -15.32 33.46 23.86
N ARG A 23 -14.56 33.46 24.96
CA ARG A 23 -14.67 34.48 26.02
C ARG A 23 -13.33 35.17 26.15
N PHE A 24 -13.33 36.50 26.12
CA PHE A 24 -12.16 37.31 26.40
C PHE A 24 -12.49 38.38 27.42
N ALA A 25 -11.51 38.76 28.24
CA ALA A 25 -11.65 39.78 29.26
C ALA A 25 -10.72 40.95 28.96
N GLN A 26 -11.27 42.15 28.82
CA GLN A 26 -10.49 43.38 28.88
C GLN A 26 -10.36 43.80 30.34
N LYS A 27 -9.14 43.81 30.86
CA LYS A 27 -8.84 44.28 32.22
C LYS A 27 -8.40 45.73 32.14
N TYR A 28 -8.92 46.57 33.02
CA TYR A 28 -8.55 47.97 33.12
C TYR A 28 -8.55 48.40 34.58
N ARG A 29 -7.89 49.51 34.88
CA ARG A 29 -7.78 50.02 36.25
C ARG A 29 -8.25 51.46 36.27
N GLU A 30 -9.17 51.76 37.17
CA GLU A 30 -9.73 53.10 37.33
C GLU A 30 -9.70 53.48 38.82
N ASN A 31 -9.10 54.63 39.13
CA ASN A 31 -8.93 55.12 40.50
C ASN A 31 -8.29 54.09 41.48
N GLY A 32 -7.32 53.30 40.99
CA GLY A 32 -6.62 52.29 41.80
C GLY A 32 -7.36 50.96 41.97
N VAL A 33 -8.62 50.88 41.55
CA VAL A 33 -9.44 49.66 41.58
C VAL A 33 -9.34 48.92 40.24
N ASP A 34 -9.13 47.61 40.31
CA ASP A 34 -9.03 46.75 39.14
C ASP A 34 -10.42 46.31 38.67
N TYR A 35 -10.72 46.58 37.40
CA TYR A 35 -11.97 46.23 36.72
C TYR A 35 -11.71 45.27 35.56
N ARG A 36 -12.75 44.55 35.14
CA ARG A 36 -12.73 43.75 33.92
C ARG A 36 -14.08 43.76 33.20
N THR A 37 -14.03 43.89 31.88
CA THR A 37 -15.16 43.64 30.99
C THR A 37 -14.98 42.27 30.37
N LEU A 38 -15.86 41.32 30.72
CA LEU A 38 -15.87 39.97 30.14
C LEU A 38 -16.85 39.94 28.96
N THR A 39 -16.33 39.68 27.78
CA THR A 39 -17.13 39.58 26.55
C THR A 39 -17.20 38.14 26.09
N LYS A 40 -18.42 37.64 25.86
CA LYS A 40 -18.69 36.34 25.24
C LYS A 40 -19.10 36.55 23.79
N VAL A 41 -18.35 35.97 22.86
CA VAL A 41 -18.61 36.04 21.42
C VAL A 41 -18.98 34.67 20.87
N TYR A 42 -19.90 34.68 19.91
CA TYR A 42 -20.36 33.52 19.15
C TYR A 42 -20.08 33.79 17.67
N GLY A 43 -19.58 32.80 16.96
CA GLY A 43 -19.24 32.97 15.55
C GLY A 43 -18.90 31.66 14.87
N LEU A 44 -18.71 31.74 13.56
CA LEU A 44 -18.32 30.61 12.72
C LEU A 44 -16.79 30.54 12.64
N ARG A 45 -16.24 29.34 12.84
CA ARG A 45 -14.82 29.07 12.64
C ARG A 45 -14.62 28.42 11.27
N PHE A 46 -13.96 29.13 10.37
CA PHE A 46 -13.53 28.58 9.09
C PHE A 46 -12.15 27.95 9.25
N VAL A 47 -12.02 26.67 8.87
CA VAL A 47 -10.74 25.96 8.84
C VAL A 47 -10.46 25.59 7.40
N VAL A 48 -9.40 26.16 6.83
CA VAL A 48 -9.00 25.88 5.45
C VAL A 48 -7.89 24.83 5.48
N SER A 49 -8.22 23.62 5.04
CA SER A 49 -7.25 22.54 4.86
C SER A 49 -6.93 22.38 3.38
N ILE A 50 -5.66 22.52 3.02
CA ILE A 50 -5.19 22.37 1.64
C ILE A 50 -4.39 21.07 1.61
N THR A 51 -4.97 20.04 0.99
CA THR A 51 -4.30 18.75 0.79
C THR A 51 -4.14 18.48 -0.69
N GLY A 52 -2.94 18.10 -1.10
CA GLY A 52 -2.65 17.72 -2.46
C GLY A 52 -1.46 16.78 -2.50
N LYS A 53 -1.52 15.78 -3.37
CA LYS A 53 -0.37 14.92 -3.69
C LYS A 53 0.08 15.27 -5.10
N GLY A 54 1.27 15.86 -5.20
CA GLY A 54 1.96 16.04 -6.48
C GLY A 54 2.60 14.72 -6.91
N GLY A 55 2.35 14.30 -8.14
CA GLY A 55 3.08 13.20 -8.78
C GLY A 55 3.94 13.77 -9.91
N GLN A 56 5.24 13.51 -9.85
CA GLN A 56 6.13 13.72 -11.00
C GLN A 56 6.53 12.35 -11.56
N PHE A 57 6.68 12.29 -12.88
CA PHE A 57 7.22 11.10 -13.51
C PHE A 57 8.66 10.84 -13.01
N ASN A 58 8.88 9.64 -12.47
CA ASN A 58 10.20 9.21 -11.99
C ASN A 58 10.54 7.88 -12.64
N ILE A 59 11.64 7.86 -13.41
CA ILE A 59 12.13 6.70 -14.14
C ILE A 59 12.41 5.50 -13.22
N VAL A 60 12.88 5.75 -11.99
CA VAL A 60 13.16 4.70 -10.99
C VAL A 60 11.87 4.00 -10.58
N ASN A 61 10.79 4.77 -10.33
CA ASN A 61 9.49 4.21 -10.00
C ASN A 61 8.86 3.45 -11.17
N LEU A 62 9.13 3.88 -12.41
CA LEU A 62 8.71 3.16 -13.60
C LEU A 62 9.39 1.78 -13.67
N PHE A 63 10.72 1.74 -13.57
CA PHE A 63 11.45 0.46 -13.60
C PHE A 63 11.07 -0.46 -12.44
N LEU A 64 10.81 0.09 -11.25
CA LEU A 64 10.33 -0.70 -10.12
C LEU A 64 8.96 -1.32 -10.39
N ALA A 65 8.03 -0.56 -10.98
CA ALA A 65 6.72 -1.07 -11.37
C ALA A 65 6.82 -2.14 -12.46
N ILE A 66 7.66 -1.93 -13.47
CA ILE A 66 7.91 -2.91 -14.54
C ILE A 66 8.56 -4.17 -13.97
N GLY A 67 9.58 -4.03 -13.12
CA GLY A 67 10.26 -5.16 -12.48
C GLY A 67 9.30 -6.01 -11.64
N SER A 68 8.40 -5.37 -10.89
CA SER A 68 7.32 -6.06 -10.16
C SER A 68 6.37 -6.81 -11.11
N GLY A 69 5.98 -6.18 -12.22
CA GLY A 69 5.13 -6.81 -13.23
C GLY A 69 5.77 -8.05 -13.85
N ILE A 70 7.05 -7.98 -14.22
CA ILE A 70 7.80 -9.12 -14.77
C ILE A 70 7.91 -10.24 -13.73
N GLY A 71 8.17 -9.91 -12.46
CA GLY A 71 8.20 -10.89 -11.37
C GLY A 71 6.89 -11.67 -11.24
N PHE A 72 5.75 -11.00 -11.37
CA PHE A 72 4.44 -11.66 -11.34
C PHE A 72 4.22 -12.60 -12.53
N MET A 73 4.72 -12.27 -13.73
CA MET A 73 4.61 -13.14 -14.90
C MET A 73 5.34 -14.48 -14.72
N VAL A 74 6.48 -14.48 -14.01
CA VAL A 74 7.20 -15.73 -13.67
C VAL A 74 6.34 -16.62 -12.80
N ILE A 75 5.75 -16.06 -11.74
CA ILE A 75 4.88 -16.79 -10.83
C ILE A 75 3.64 -17.33 -11.56
N ALA A 76 3.05 -16.52 -12.45
CA ALA A 76 1.91 -16.93 -13.26
C ALA A 76 2.23 -18.16 -14.13
N GLY A 77 3.44 -18.25 -14.69
CA GLY A 77 3.88 -19.42 -15.45
C GLY A 77 3.94 -20.70 -14.60
N ILE A 78 4.49 -20.60 -13.38
CA ILE A 78 4.56 -21.73 -12.44
C ILE A 78 3.15 -22.17 -12.02
N VAL A 79 2.26 -21.22 -11.76
CA VAL A 79 0.87 -21.52 -11.39
C VAL A 79 0.12 -22.15 -12.57
N CYS A 80 0.29 -21.62 -13.78
CA CYS A 80 -0.30 -22.19 -15.00
C CYS A 80 0.15 -23.65 -15.21
N ASP A 81 1.43 -23.90 -15.01
CA ASP A 81 2.03 -25.24 -15.10
C ASP A 81 1.50 -26.19 -14.01
N ALA A 82 1.36 -25.72 -12.78
CA ALA A 82 0.76 -26.49 -11.69
C ALA A 82 -0.71 -26.85 -12.00
N ILE A 83 -1.49 -25.91 -12.55
CA ILE A 83 -2.88 -26.16 -12.95
C ILE A 83 -2.94 -27.22 -14.06
N LEU A 84 -2.08 -27.10 -15.08
CA LEU A 84 -2.01 -28.07 -16.18
C LEU A 84 -1.60 -29.47 -15.73
N MET A 85 -0.71 -29.58 -14.74
CA MET A 85 -0.28 -30.88 -14.20
C MET A 85 -1.32 -31.54 -13.27
N TYR A 86 -1.99 -30.77 -12.41
CA TYR A 86 -2.81 -31.35 -11.34
C TYR A 86 -4.32 -31.33 -11.60
N VAL A 87 -4.83 -30.28 -12.26
CA VAL A 87 -6.28 -30.03 -12.39
C VAL A 87 -6.81 -30.39 -13.78
N HIS A 88 -5.99 -30.21 -14.82
CA HIS A 88 -6.47 -30.39 -16.19
C HIS A 88 -6.74 -31.86 -16.55
N ARG A 89 -7.87 -32.12 -17.22
CA ARG A 89 -8.32 -33.48 -17.60
C ARG A 89 -7.35 -34.20 -18.53
N SER A 90 -6.56 -33.46 -19.33
CA SER A 90 -5.52 -34.00 -20.22
C SER A 90 -4.11 -33.97 -19.60
N ARG A 91 -4.01 -34.11 -18.27
CA ARG A 91 -2.72 -34.08 -17.53
C ARG A 91 -1.69 -35.10 -18.01
N GLU A 92 -2.11 -36.29 -18.44
CA GLU A 92 -1.17 -37.34 -18.86
C GLU A 92 -0.51 -37.01 -20.19
N THR A 93 -1.25 -36.39 -21.11
CA THR A 93 -0.71 -35.89 -22.38
C THR A 93 0.30 -34.77 -22.13
N TYR A 94 -0.02 -33.83 -21.23
CA TYR A 94 0.90 -32.75 -20.84
C TYR A 94 2.17 -33.29 -20.14
N ARG A 95 2.02 -34.25 -19.23
CA ARG A 95 3.14 -34.87 -18.50
C ARG A 95 4.09 -35.63 -19.42
N ARG A 96 3.57 -36.37 -20.41
CA ARG A 96 4.40 -37.04 -21.43
C ARG A 96 5.14 -36.06 -22.34
N GLY A 97 4.52 -34.93 -22.68
CA GLY A 97 5.16 -33.90 -23.50
C GLY A 97 6.24 -33.11 -22.75
N LYS A 98 6.11 -32.96 -21.42
CA LYS A 98 7.02 -32.16 -20.59
C LYS A 98 8.21 -32.94 -20.04
N PHE A 99 8.02 -34.19 -19.62
CA PHE A 99 9.05 -34.98 -18.96
C PHE A 99 9.53 -36.11 -19.88
N SER A 100 10.83 -36.11 -20.19
CA SER A 100 11.51 -37.27 -20.77
C SER A 100 12.18 -38.05 -19.64
N ILE A 101 11.92 -39.36 -19.58
CA ILE A 101 12.57 -40.23 -18.61
C ILE A 101 13.92 -40.63 -19.21
N CYS A 102 15.01 -40.12 -18.66
CA CYS A 102 16.34 -40.60 -18.97
C CYS A 102 16.69 -41.72 -17.98
N GLU A 103 16.92 -42.93 -18.47
CA GLU A 103 17.53 -43.97 -17.66
C GLU A 103 18.99 -43.58 -17.42
N VAL A 104 19.37 -43.47 -16.14
CA VAL A 104 20.77 -43.25 -15.77
C VAL A 104 21.47 -44.59 -15.98
N ASP A 105 22.25 -44.69 -17.05
CA ASP A 105 23.14 -45.83 -17.26
C ASP A 105 24.21 -45.83 -16.16
N ASN A 106 23.93 -46.61 -15.12
CA ASN A 106 24.79 -46.77 -13.96
C ASN A 106 26.08 -47.55 -14.31
N ASP A 107 26.08 -48.26 -15.44
CA ASP A 107 27.21 -49.11 -15.85
C ASP A 107 28.34 -48.27 -16.46
N GLY A 108 28.01 -47.22 -17.21
CA GLY A 108 28.99 -46.24 -17.73
C GLY A 108 29.67 -45.40 -16.63
N MET A 109 28.95 -45.03 -15.57
CA MET A 109 29.49 -44.22 -14.48
C MET A 109 30.41 -45.03 -13.55
N ARG A 110 30.11 -46.32 -13.33
CA ARG A 110 30.99 -47.22 -12.56
C ARG A 110 32.27 -47.56 -13.30
N ALA A 111 32.23 -47.66 -14.63
CA ALA A 111 33.42 -47.87 -15.46
C ALA A 111 34.40 -46.68 -15.39
N GLN A 112 33.90 -45.43 -15.44
CA GLN A 112 34.74 -44.22 -15.34
C GLN A 112 35.39 -44.04 -13.96
N ILE A 113 34.71 -44.43 -12.87
CA ILE A 113 35.26 -44.36 -11.51
C ILE A 113 36.36 -45.41 -11.31
N LEU A 114 36.22 -46.59 -11.91
CA LEU A 114 37.24 -47.64 -11.84
C LEU A 114 38.49 -47.28 -12.66
N GLU A 115 38.33 -46.70 -13.85
CA GLU A 115 39.47 -46.28 -14.68
C GLU A 115 40.32 -45.18 -14.02
N HIS A 116 39.68 -44.24 -13.29
CA HIS A 116 40.38 -43.16 -12.60
C HIS A 116 40.98 -43.56 -11.25
N SER A 117 40.60 -44.72 -10.69
CA SER A 117 41.17 -45.27 -9.44
C SER A 117 42.42 -46.13 -9.69
N HIS A 118 42.72 -46.46 -10.95
CA HIS A 118 43.86 -47.28 -11.35
C HIS A 118 44.99 -46.47 -12.04
N ALA A 119 44.90 -45.14 -12.06
CA ALA A 119 45.98 -44.21 -12.43
C ALA A 119 46.57 -43.55 -11.17
#